data_AF-A0A9C9TJ92-F1
#
_entry.id   AF-A0A9C9TJ92-F1
#
_cell.length_a   1.000
_cell.length_b   1.000
_cell.length_c   1.000
_cell.angle_alpha   90.00
_cell.angle_beta   90.00
_cell.angle_gamma   90.00
#
_symmetry.space_group_name_H-M   'P 1'
#
loop_
_entity.id
_entity.type
_entity.pdbx_description
1 polymer ?
#
loop_
_entity_poly.entity_id
_entity_poly.type
_entity_poly.pdbx_seq_one_letter_code
_entity_poly.pdbx_strand_id
1 'polypeptide(L)' 'MAIVFDTLAFSHALEDAGIPREHADAHANAARDYIMRELVTKSEMNDALNRQTIRLGSIVVVAVAALGVFLTLAT' A
#
# COMPACT_ATOMS: atom_id res chain seq x y z
N MET A 1 -9.20 -4.56 6.84
CA MET A 1 -10.26 -3.58 6.54
C MET A 1 -10.30 -3.43 5.02
N ALA A 2 -11.31 -3.99 4.37
CA ALA A 2 -11.43 -3.90 2.91
C ALA A 2 -11.85 -2.47 2.54
N ILE A 3 -11.08 -1.82 1.64
CA ILE A 3 -11.52 -0.57 1.03
C ILE A 3 -12.54 -0.97 -0.03
N VAL A 4 -13.83 -0.79 0.26
CA VAL A 4 -14.92 -1.07 -0.68
C VAL A 4 -15.15 0.18 -1.52
N PHE A 5 -14.92 0.07 -2.82
CA PHE A 5 -15.30 1.12 -3.77
C PHE A 5 -16.82 1.13 -3.92
N ASP A 6 -17.45 2.25 -3.58
CA ASP A 6 -18.89 2.44 -3.76
C ASP A 6 -19.17 2.91 -5.19
N THR A 7 -19.44 1.95 -6.07
CA THR A 7 -19.76 2.23 -7.47
C THR A 7 -21.05 3.02 -7.63
N LEU A 8 -22.00 2.89 -6.69
CA LEU A 8 -23.31 3.55 -6.77
C LEU A 8 -23.20 5.03 -6.40
N ALA A 9 -22.51 5.35 -5.31
CA ALA A 9 -22.24 6.74 -4.95
C ALA A 9 -21.41 7.45 -6.03
N PHE A 10 -20.49 6.74 -6.66
CA PHE A 10 -19.67 7.27 -7.75
C PHE A 10 -20.51 7.54 -9.02
N SER A 11 -21.41 6.64 -9.42
CA SER A 11 -22.26 6.88 -10.59
C SER A 11 -23.23 8.03 -10.34
N HIS A 12 -23.83 8.13 -9.15
CA HIS A 12 -24.67 9.27 -8.79
C HIS A 12 -23.93 10.61 -8.83
N ALA A 13 -22.69 10.67 -8.34
CA ALA A 13 -21.89 11.90 -8.43
C ALA A 13 -21.63 12.34 -9.88
N LEU A 14 -21.52 11.39 -10.82
CA LEU A 14 -21.38 11.69 -12.24
C LEU A 14 -22.71 12.11 -12.87
N GLU A 15 -23.83 11.50 -12.47
CA GLU A 15 -25.17 11.94 -12.86
C GLU A 15 -25.44 13.38 -12.42
N ASP A 16 -25.10 13.74 -11.18
CA ASP A 16 -25.24 15.10 -10.63
C ASP A 16 -24.39 16.12 -11.40
N ALA A 17 -23.28 15.67 -12.00
CA ALA A 17 -22.43 16.48 -12.88
C ALA A 17 -22.95 16.56 -14.33
N GLY A 18 -24.10 15.95 -14.63
CA GLY A 18 -24.76 15.97 -15.94
C GLY A 18 -24.31 14.85 -16.89
N ILE A 19 -23.58 13.84 -16.41
CA ILE A 19 -23.24 12.67 -17.23
C ILE A 19 -24.45 11.74 -17.32
N PRO A 20 -24.84 11.27 -18.53
CA PRO A 20 -25.91 10.30 -18.67
C PRO A 20 -25.64 9.02 -17.87
N ARG A 21 -26.68 8.47 -17.23
CA ARG A 21 -26.59 7.30 -16.33
C ARG A 21 -25.79 6.12 -16.90
N GLU A 22 -26.00 5.79 -18.17
CA GLU A 22 -25.29 4.70 -18.85
C GLU A 22 -23.77 4.92 -18.84
N HIS A 23 -23.32 6.17 -19.07
CA HIS A 23 -21.92 6.53 -19.01
C HIS A 23 -21.41 6.62 -17.57
N ALA A 24 -22.22 7.12 -16.64
CA ALA A 24 -21.88 7.18 -15.23
C ALA A 24 -21.63 5.78 -14.63
N ASP A 25 -22.51 4.82 -14.94
CA ASP A 25 -22.38 3.43 -14.52
C ASP A 25 -21.18 2.75 -15.20
N ALA A 26 -20.94 3.01 -16.49
CA ALA A 26 -19.76 2.52 -17.19
C ALA A 26 -18.46 3.06 -16.56
N HIS A 27 -18.43 4.33 -16.17
CA HIS A 27 -17.29 4.95 -15.50
C HIS A 27 -17.07 4.38 -14.08
N ALA A 28 -18.14 4.15 -13.32
CA ALA A 28 -18.05 3.53 -12.00
C ALA A 28 -17.48 2.11 -12.07
N ASN A 29 -17.93 1.32 -13.04
CA ASN A 29 -17.43 -0.04 -13.25
C ASN A 29 -15.97 -0.03 -13.72
N ALA A 30 -15.60 0.86 -14.64
CA ALA A 30 -14.21 1.00 -15.08
C ALA A 30 -13.29 1.46 -13.93
N ALA A 31 -13.73 2.40 -13.08
CA ALA A 31 -12.96 2.83 -11.93
C ALA A 31 -12.74 1.69 -10.92
N ARG A 32 -13.77 0.88 -10.64
CA ARG A 32 -13.64 -0.34 -9.83
C ARG A 32 -12.60 -1.30 -10.41
N ASP A 33 -12.70 -1.59 -11.71
CA ASP A 33 -11.94 -2.68 -12.32
C ASP A 33 -10.48 -2.30 -12.62
N TYR A 34 -10.20 -1.01 -12.90
CA TYR A 34 -8.88 -0.55 -13.32
C TYR A 34 -8.15 0.34 -12.31
N ILE A 35 -8.86 1.08 -11.45
CA ILE A 35 -8.22 1.99 -10.48
C ILE A 35 -8.06 1.32 -9.12
N MET A 36 -9.05 0.54 -8.68
CA MET A 36 -9.05 -0.05 -7.34
C MET A 36 -8.29 -1.39 -7.24
N ARG A 37 -7.83 -1.94 -8.37
CA ARG A 37 -7.19 -3.28 -8.44
C ARG A 37 -5.83 -3.35 -7.73
N GLU A 38 -5.15 -2.22 -7.55
CA GLU A 38 -3.80 -2.15 -6.97
C GLU A 38 -3.72 -1.30 -5.70
N LEU A 39 -4.84 -1.11 -4.99
CA LEU A 39 -4.78 -0.44 -3.69
C LEU A 39 -4.20 -1.38 -2.63
N VAL A 40 -2.88 -1.27 -2.43
CA VAL A 40 -2.21 -1.83 -1.25
C VAL A 40 -2.87 -1.21 -0.02
N THR A 41 -3.41 -2.05 0.84
CA THR A 41 -4.00 -1.57 2.09
C THR A 41 -2.93 -0.89 2.95
N LYS A 42 -3.31 0.10 3.76
CA LYS A 42 -2.37 0.73 4.72
C LYS A 42 -1.68 -0.31 5.60
N SER A 43 -2.37 -1.41 5.93
CA SER A 43 -1.79 -2.55 6.64
C SER A 43 -0.69 -3.24 5.84
N GLU A 44 -0.93 -3.59 4.58
CA GLU A 44 0.08 -4.24 3.74
C GLU A 44 1.30 -3.36 3.48
N MET A 45 1.10 -2.04 3.33
CA MET A 45 2.21 -1.08 3.22
C MET A 45 3.01 -1.03 4.52
N ASN A 46 2.35 -0.96 5.68
CA ASN A 46 3.02 -1.00 6.98
C ASN A 46 3.75 -2.32 7.20
N ASP A 47 3.21 -3.45 6.78
CA ASP A 47 3.85 -4.76 6.88
C ASP A 47 5.12 -4.83 6.02
N ALA A 48 5.06 -4.29 4.80
CA ALA A 48 6.23 -4.16 3.92
C ALA A 48 7.32 -3.29 4.54
N LEU A 49 6.95 -2.13 5.10
CA LEU A 49 7.86 -1.22 5.78
C LEU A 49 8.45 -1.85 7.06
N ASN A 50 7.63 -2.52 7.87
CA ASN A 50 8.08 -3.23 9.07
C ASN A 50 9.09 -4.31 8.71
N ARG A 51 8.83 -5.09 7.65
CA ARG A 51 9.77 -6.10 7.15
C ARG A 51 11.11 -5.47 6.74
N GLN A 52 11.07 -4.32 6.09
CA GLN A 52 12.27 -3.59 5.70
C GLN A 52 13.03 -3.05 6.91
N THR A 53 12.33 -2.45 7.89
CA THR A 53 12.91 -1.97 9.15
C THR A 53 13.59 -3.10 9.92
N ILE A 54 12.94 -4.27 10.03
CA ILE A 54 13.53 -5.45 10.69
C ILE A 54 14.78 -5.92 9.93
N ARG A 55 14.73 -5.99 8.59
CA ARG A 55 15.88 -6.41 7.77
C ARG A 55 17.06 -5.45 7.92
N LEU A 56 16.81 -4.15 7.86
CA LEU A 56 17.87 -3.15 8.03
C LEU A 56 18.41 -3.17 9.46
N GLY A 57 17.54 -3.24 10.46
CA GLY A 57 17.93 -3.35 11.87
C GLY A 57 18.78 -4.59 12.15
N SER A 58 18.44 -5.75 11.58
CA SER A 58 19.22 -6.97 11.76
C SER A 58 20.60 -6.88 11.11
N ILE A 59 20.71 -6.24 9.93
CA ILE A 59 22.01 -5.98 9.28
C ILE A 59 22.88 -5.10 10.18
N VAL A 60 22.33 -4.03 10.76
CA VAL A 60 23.08 -3.15 11.67
C VAL A 60 23.56 -3.91 12.91
N VAL A 61 22.69 -4.69 13.56
CA VAL A 61 23.06 -5.47 14.75
C VAL A 61 24.18 -6.46 14.44
N VAL A 62 24.09 -7.18 13.31
CA VAL A 62 25.14 -8.12 12.88
C VAL A 62 26.45 -7.39 12.60
N ALA A 63 26.42 -6.26 11.90
CA ALA A 63 27.61 -5.49 11.57
C ALA A 63 28.31 -4.95 12.84
N VAL A 64 27.54 -4.42 13.79
CA VAL A 64 28.08 -3.91 15.06
C VAL A 64 28.65 -5.04 15.91
N ALA A 65 27.97 -6.18 15.99
CA ALA A 65 28.48 -7.35 16.71
C ALA A 65 29.79 -7.88 16.11
N ALA A 66 29.86 -7.99 14.78
CA ALA A 66 31.07 -8.40 14.07
C ALA A 66 32.24 -7.44 14.32
N LEU A 67 31.98 -6.13 14.30
CA LEU A 67 32.99 -5.12 14.60
C LEU A 67 33.48 -5.19 16.04
N GLY A 68 32.58 -5.40 17.01
CA GLY A 68 32.95 -5.56 18.42
C GLY A 68 33.83 -6.79 18.67
N VAL A 69 33.50 -7.92 18.05
CA VAL A 69 34.33 -9.14 18.10
C VAL A 69 35.70 -8.87 17.49
N PHE A 70 35.77 -8.24 16.32
CA PHE A 70 37.02 -7.92 15.66
C PHE A 70 37.95 -7.04 16.52
N LEU A 71 37.41 -5.99 17.13
CA LEU A 71 38.17 -5.10 18.02
C LEU A 71 38.70 -5.83 19.27
N THR A 72 37.90 -6.75 19.82
CA THR A 72 38.29 -7.54 21.00
C THR A 72 39.41 -8.52 20.68
N LEU A 73 39.45 -9.08 19.46
CA LEU A 73 40.56 -9.94 19.03
C LEU A 73 41.84 -9.15 18.69
N ALA A 74 41.72 -7.86 18.35
CA ALA A 74 42.83 -7.01 17.93
C ALA A 74 43.56 -6.30 19.09
N THR A 75 42.99 -6.33 20.31
CA THR A 75 43.55 -5.74 21.54
C THR A 75 44.14 -6.83 22.42
#